data_AF-A0AAV4NPJ3-F1
#
_entry.id   AF-A0AAV4NPJ3-F1
#
_cell.length_a   1.000
_cell.length_b   1.000
_cell.length_c   1.000
_cell.angle_alpha   90.00
_cell.angle_beta   90.00
_cell.angle_gamma   90.00
#
_symmetry.space_group_name_H-M   'P 1'
#
loop_
_entity.id
_entity.type
_entity.pdbx_description
1 polymer ?
#
loop_
_entity_poly.entity_id
_entity_poly.type
_entity_poly.pdbx_seq_one_letter_code
_entity_poly.pdbx_strand_id
1 'polypeptide(L)'
;MSHMLCIGYGRFPPQSLTDMWLTLLSMISGATCYALFLGHTTNLIQSLDSSRRQYREKLKQVEEYMAYRKLHRDLRTRITDYFEHRYQGKFFDEEMILGELSERLREDVINYNCRSLVASVPFFANADPNFVNDVVTKLKI
;
A
#
# COMPACT_ATOMS: atom_id res chain seq x y z
N MET A 1 25.70 -10.71 24.35
CA MET A 1 25.42 -9.52 23.50
C MET A 1 26.35 -9.40 22.30
N SER A 2 27.68 -9.57 22.43
CA SER A 2 28.64 -9.47 21.31
C SER A 2 28.43 -10.51 20.19
N HIS A 3 28.18 -11.77 20.56
CA HIS A 3 27.89 -12.86 19.60
C HIS A 3 26.56 -12.68 18.86
N MET A 4 25.59 -12.03 19.50
CA MET A 4 24.26 -11.77 18.93
C MET A 4 24.28 -10.66 17.86
N LEU A 5 25.27 -9.77 17.91
CA LEU A 5 25.42 -8.63 16.99
C LEU A 5 26.57 -8.82 15.98
N CYS A 6 27.12 -10.04 15.86
CA CYS A 6 28.26 -10.35 15.00
C CYS A 6 29.52 -9.49 15.27
N ILE A 7 29.70 -8.98 16.49
CA ILE A 7 30.82 -8.08 16.85
C ILE A 7 32.11 -8.88 17.18
N GLY A 8 31.97 -10.17 17.51
CA GLY A 8 33.09 -11.09 17.73
C GLY A 8 33.14 -11.71 19.12
N TYR A 9 34.25 -12.41 19.39
CA TYR A 9 34.58 -13.00 20.68
C TYR A 9 35.10 -11.92 21.64
N GLY A 10 34.84 -12.05 22.94
CA GLY A 10 35.18 -11.03 23.95
C GLY A 10 36.65 -10.61 24.01
N ARG A 11 37.40 -11.05 25.03
CA ARG A 11 38.83 -10.70 25.17
C ARG A 11 39.77 -11.70 24.47
N PHE A 12 39.34 -12.95 24.35
CA PHE A 12 40.10 -14.06 23.74
C PHE A 12 39.15 -15.05 23.03
N PRO A 13 39.61 -15.80 22.02
CA PRO A 13 38.81 -16.86 21.40
C PRO A 13 38.61 -18.05 22.36
N PRO A 14 37.52 -18.84 22.22
CA PRO A 14 37.25 -19.99 23.07
C PRO A 14 38.41 -20.99 22.99
N GLN A 15 39.02 -21.28 24.14
CA GLN A 15 40.17 -22.19 24.25
C GLN A 15 39.75 -23.62 24.59
N SER A 16 38.63 -23.79 25.31
CA SER A 16 38.11 -25.11 25.68
C SER A 16 37.04 -25.59 24.70
N LEU A 17 36.93 -26.91 24.55
CA LEU A 17 35.94 -27.54 23.66
C LEU A 17 34.50 -27.18 24.07
N THR A 18 34.25 -27.08 25.38
CA THR A 18 32.97 -26.64 25.96
C THR A 18 32.65 -25.19 25.63
N ASP A 19 33.63 -24.28 25.73
CA ASP A 19 33.43 -22.87 25.36
C ASP A 19 33.17 -22.71 23.86
N MET A 20 33.80 -23.54 23.03
CA MET A 20 33.60 -23.52 21.57
C MET A 20 32.16 -23.91 21.21
N TRP A 21 31.62 -24.99 21.78
CA TRP A 21 30.24 -25.42 21.54
C TRP A 21 29.21 -24.42 22.04
N LEU A 22 29.39 -23.87 23.25
CA LEU A 22 28.51 -22.84 23.80
C LEU A 22 28.52 -21.58 22.93
N THR A 23 29.71 -21.19 22.45
CA THR A 23 29.82 -20.02 21.60
C THR A 23 29.16 -20.25 20.24
N LEU A 24 29.35 -21.42 19.61
CA LEU A 24 28.68 -21.80 18.37
C LEU A 24 27.16 -21.76 18.52
N LEU A 25 26.62 -22.37 19.59
CA LEU A 25 25.18 -22.37 19.84
C LEU A 25 24.63 -20.95 20.03
N SER A 26 25.34 -20.11 20.78
CA SER A 26 24.96 -18.71 21.01
C SER A 26 25.02 -17.86 19.73
N MET A 27 25.94 -18.17 18.81
CA MET A 27 26.10 -17.45 17.55
C MET A 27 24.99 -17.84 16.57
N ILE A 28 24.65 -19.13 16.50
CA ILE A 28 23.54 -19.63 15.68
C ILE A 28 22.22 -19.06 16.17
N SER A 29 21.95 -19.10 17.48
CA SER A 29 20.71 -18.55 18.04
C SER A 29 20.63 -17.03 17.83
N GLY A 30 21.73 -16.30 18.06
CA GLY A 30 21.80 -14.86 17.83
C GLY A 30 21.56 -14.46 16.37
N ALA A 31 22.23 -15.13 15.43
CA ALA A 31 22.06 -14.89 14.00
C ALA A 31 20.62 -15.20 13.55
N THR A 32 20.01 -16.27 14.06
CA THR A 32 18.63 -16.65 13.73
C THR A 32 17.64 -15.61 14.24
N CYS A 33 17.77 -15.19 15.51
CA CYS A 33 16.92 -14.14 16.08
C CYS A 33 17.06 -12.82 15.32
N TYR A 34 18.27 -12.44 14.94
CA TYR A 34 18.51 -11.21 14.17
C TYR A 34 17.91 -11.28 12.75
N ALA A 35 18.04 -12.42 12.07
CA ALA A 35 17.43 -12.63 10.76
C ALA A 35 15.90 -12.54 10.83
N LEU A 36 15.28 -13.17 11.83
CA LEU A 36 13.83 -13.09 12.04
C LEU A 36 13.38 -11.66 12.35
N PHE A 37 14.10 -10.96 13.23
CA PHE A 37 13.82 -9.57 13.56
C PHE A 37 13.85 -8.69 12.30
N LEU A 38 14.93 -8.76 11.50
CA LEU A 38 15.01 -8.03 10.24
C LEU A 38 13.91 -8.40 9.25
N GLY A 39 13.54 -9.68 9.17
CA GLY A 39 12.43 -10.14 8.34
C GLY A 39 11.10 -9.49 8.74
N HIS A 40 10.79 -9.48 10.03
CA HIS A 40 9.58 -8.84 10.55
C HIS A 40 9.58 -7.33 10.35
N THR A 41 10.70 -6.65 10.63
CA THR A 41 10.83 -5.20 10.40
C THR A 41 10.65 -4.86 8.92
N THR A 42 11.23 -5.65 8.00
CA THR A 42 11.08 -5.45 6.55
C THR A 42 9.62 -5.60 6.12
N ASN A 43 8.94 -6.66 6.59
CA ASN A 43 7.53 -6.88 6.28
C ASN A 43 6.64 -5.75 6.81
N LEU A 44 6.92 -5.24 8.01
CA LEU A 44 6.19 -4.11 8.58
C LEU A 44 6.39 -2.84 7.74
N ILE A 45 7.62 -2.53 7.32
CA ILE A 45 7.90 -1.38 6.46
C ILE A 45 7.15 -1.52 5.12
N GLN A 46 7.13 -2.73 4.54
CA GLN A 46 6.42 -2.98 3.29
C GLN A 46 4.90 -2.88 3.44
N SER A 47 4.33 -3.26 4.59
CA SER A 47 2.88 -3.19 4.81
C SER A 47 2.38 -1.77 5.07
N LEU A 48 3.19 -0.92 5.71
CA LEU A 48 2.85 0.48 5.97
C LEU A 48 2.70 1.31 4.69
N ASP A 49 3.40 0.96 3.61
CA ASP A 49 3.40 1.71 2.34
C ASP A 49 2.65 0.99 1.20
N SER A 50 1.73 0.08 1.53
CA SER A 50 1.06 -0.81 0.56
C SER A 50 0.35 -0.06 -0.58
N SER A 51 -0.50 0.91 -0.27
CA SER A 51 -1.25 1.71 -1.28
C SER A 51 -0.35 2.55 -2.18
N ARG A 52 0.74 3.10 -1.65
CA ARG A 52 1.73 3.85 -2.46
C ARG A 52 2.56 2.91 -3.30
N ARG A 53 2.92 1.73 -2.79
CA ARG A 53 3.62 0.70 -3.55
C ARG A 53 2.78 0.24 -4.74
N GLN A 54 1.49 -0.04 -4.52
CA GLN A 54 0.56 -0.38 -5.60
C GLN A 54 0.45 0.74 -6.64
N TYR A 55 0.37 2.00 -6.20
CA TYR A 55 0.39 3.14 -7.12
C TYR A 55 1.67 3.18 -7.97
N ARG A 56 2.85 3.03 -7.35
CA ARG A 56 4.14 3.00 -8.06
C ARG A 56 4.22 1.84 -9.06
N GLU A 57 3.76 0.66 -8.66
CA GLU A 57 3.71 -0.51 -9.54
C GLU A 57 2.77 -0.28 -10.73
N LYS A 58 1.59 0.32 -10.49
CA LYS A 58 0.65 0.69 -11.55
C LYS A 58 1.23 1.73 -12.51
N LEU A 59 1.85 2.79 -11.98
CA LEU A 59 2.46 3.85 -12.78
C LEU A 59 3.59 3.29 -13.65
N LYS A 60 4.42 2.40 -13.11
CA LYS A 60 5.48 1.71 -13.87
C LYS A 60 4.90 0.91 -15.05
N GLN A 61 3.82 0.16 -14.85
CA GLN A 61 3.16 -0.56 -15.95
C GLN A 61 2.64 0.39 -17.03
N VAL A 62 2.10 1.55 -16.63
CA VAL A 62 1.65 2.58 -17.57
C VAL A 62 2.84 3.13 -18.37
N GLU A 63 3.96 3.45 -17.72
CA GLU A 63 5.19 3.90 -18.38
C GLU A 63 5.74 2.88 -19.39
N GLU A 64 5.81 1.61 -19.00
CA GLU A 64 6.21 0.51 -19.87
C GLU A 64 5.28 0.40 -21.10
N TYR A 65 3.97 0.53 -20.90
CA TYR A 65 2.99 0.56 -21.98
C TYR A 65 3.20 1.74 -22.93
N MET A 66 3.41 2.95 -22.40
CA MET A 66 3.68 4.15 -23.20
C MET A 66 4.97 4.02 -24.02
N ALA A 67 6.00 3.40 -23.45
CA ALA A 67 7.26 3.13 -24.12
C ALA A 67 7.07 2.09 -25.24
N TYR A 68 6.38 0.99 -24.96
CA TYR A 68 6.06 -0.07 -25.93
C TYR A 68 5.29 0.47 -27.15
N ARG A 69 4.29 1.33 -26.91
CA ARG A 69 3.50 1.98 -27.96
C ARG A 69 4.21 3.16 -28.63
N LYS A 70 5.42 3.51 -28.19
CA LYS A 70 6.20 4.66 -28.69
C LYS A 70 5.40 5.96 -28.71
N LEU A 71 4.62 6.21 -27.65
CA LEU A 71 3.86 7.45 -27.54
C LEU A 71 4.81 8.66 -27.55
N HIS A 72 4.39 9.77 -28.17
CA HIS A 72 5.15 11.01 -28.18
C HIS A 72 5.15 11.67 -26.79
N ARG A 73 6.13 12.56 -26.55
CA ARG A 73 6.40 13.12 -25.21
C ARG A 73 5.20 13.82 -24.58
N ASP A 74 4.49 14.64 -25.35
CA ASP A 74 3.36 15.44 -24.82
C ASP A 74 2.23 14.54 -24.31
N LEU A 75 1.90 13.47 -25.03
CA LEU A 75 0.90 12.50 -24.58
C LEU A 75 1.37 11.76 -23.33
N ARG A 76 2.65 11.41 -23.22
CA ARG A 76 3.18 10.77 -22.01
C ARG A 76 3.03 11.68 -20.80
N THR A 77 3.40 12.95 -20.92
CA THR A 77 3.25 13.94 -19.84
C THR A 77 1.78 14.06 -19.42
N ARG A 78 0.86 14.21 -20.38
CA ARG A 78 -0.58 14.26 -20.09
C ARG A 78 -1.12 13.01 -19.39
N ILE A 79 -0.63 11.82 -19.76
CA ILE A 79 -1.02 10.56 -19.10
C ILE A 79 -0.47 10.54 -17.67
N THR A 80 0.80 10.86 -17.46
CA THR A 80 1.40 10.90 -16.12
C THR A 80 0.69 11.91 -15.22
N ASP A 81 0.43 13.13 -15.70
CA ASP A 81 -0.28 14.17 -14.97
C ASP A 81 -1.70 13.71 -14.59
N TYR A 82 -2.40 13.03 -15.50
CA TYR A 82 -3.71 12.45 -15.23
C TYR A 82 -3.66 11.42 -14.10
N PHE A 83 -2.69 10.50 -14.11
CA PHE A 83 -2.54 9.50 -13.05
C PHE A 83 -2.17 10.13 -11.71
N GLU A 84 -1.34 11.17 -11.70
CA GLU A 84 -1.02 11.92 -10.48
C GLU A 84 -2.25 12.61 -9.89
N HIS A 85 -3.06 13.26 -10.72
CA HIS A 85 -4.30 13.91 -10.27
C HIS A 85 -5.38 12.91 -9.84
N ARG A 86 -5.56 11.79 -10.56
CA ARG A 86 -6.63 10.80 -10.27
C ARG A 86 -6.37 9.99 -9.00
N TYR A 87 -5.11 9.70 -8.69
CA TYR A 87 -4.75 8.81 -7.58
C TYR A 87 -4.01 9.52 -6.43
N GLN A 88 -3.49 10.74 -6.64
CA GLN A 88 -2.81 11.53 -5.60
C GLN A 88 -1.72 10.73 -4.86
N GLY A 89 -0.99 9.89 -5.58
CA GLY A 89 0.08 9.05 -5.05
C GLY A 89 -0.36 7.79 -4.29
N LYS A 90 -1.66 7.47 -4.25
CA LYS A 90 -2.21 6.26 -3.60
C LYS A 90 -3.21 5.56 -4.51
N PHE A 91 -3.09 4.25 -4.65
CA PHE A 91 -4.04 3.46 -5.40
C PHE A 91 -4.97 2.73 -4.43
N PHE A 92 -6.28 2.77 -4.71
CA PHE A 92 -7.30 2.01 -4.01
C PHE A 92 -8.19 1.31 -5.04
N ASP A 93 -8.45 0.03 -4.83
CA ASP A 93 -9.44 -0.71 -5.62
C ASP A 93 -10.83 -0.44 -5.04
N GLU A 94 -11.43 0.69 -5.42
CA GLU A 94 -12.71 1.15 -4.86
C GLU A 94 -13.84 0.13 -5.10
N GLU A 95 -13.84 -0.57 -6.24
CA GLU A 95 -14.87 -1.58 -6.55
C GLU A 95 -14.78 -2.77 -5.59
N MET A 96 -13.57 -3.27 -5.34
CA MET A 96 -13.34 -4.34 -4.37
C MET A 96 -13.70 -3.88 -2.94
N ILE A 97 -13.21 -2.72 -2.51
CA ILE A 97 -13.45 -2.18 -1.16
C ILE A 97 -14.96 -1.98 -0.91
N LEU A 98 -15.67 -1.36 -1.85
CA LEU A 98 -17.11 -1.15 -1.74
C LEU A 98 -17.90 -2.46 -1.85
N GLY A 99 -17.36 -3.44 -2.58
CA GLY A 99 -17.94 -4.79 -2.72
C GLY A 99 -17.94 -5.60 -1.41
N GLU A 100 -16.95 -5.40 -0.55
CA GLU A 100 -16.86 -6.04 0.78
C GLU A 100 -17.85 -5.44 1.80
N LEU A 101 -18.37 -4.24 1.55
CA LEU A 101 -19.33 -3.59 2.43
C LEU A 101 -20.74 -4.16 2.25
N SER A 102 -21.51 -4.20 3.34
CA SER A 102 -22.96 -4.42 3.26
C SER A 102 -23.61 -3.34 2.41
N GLU A 103 -24.75 -3.67 1.80
CA GLU A 103 -25.47 -2.76 0.90
C GLU A 103 -25.72 -1.39 1.53
N ARG A 104 -26.19 -1.37 2.79
CA ARG A 104 -26.44 -0.13 3.54
C ARG A 104 -25.18 0.69 3.78
N LEU A 105 -24.07 0.07 4.20
CA LEU A 105 -22.81 0.79 4.42
C LEU A 105 -22.25 1.37 3.12
N ARG A 106 -22.42 0.64 2.01
CA ARG A 106 -21.99 1.08 0.69
C ARG A 106 -22.78 2.31 0.23
N GLU A 107 -24.10 2.29 0.40
CA GLU A 107 -24.96 3.45 0.15
C GLU A 107 -24.54 4.65 0.99
N ASP A 108 -24.26 4.46 2.28
CA ASP A 108 -23.80 5.54 3.17
C ASP A 108 -22.48 6.15 2.68
N VAL A 109 -21.50 5.33 2.30
CA VAL A 109 -20.20 5.78 1.78
C VAL A 109 -20.37 6.55 0.46
N ILE A 110 -21.17 6.01 -0.47
CA ILE A 110 -21.43 6.64 -1.76
C ILE A 110 -22.14 7.99 -1.59
N ASN A 111 -23.18 8.05 -0.75
CA ASN A 111 -23.89 9.28 -0.45
C ASN A 111 -22.98 10.31 0.23
N TYR A 112 -22.11 9.88 1.14
CA TYR A 112 -21.12 10.76 1.77
C TYR A 112 -20.17 11.39 0.74
N ASN A 113 -19.64 10.59 -0.20
CA ASN A 113 -18.73 11.06 -1.24
C ASN A 113 -19.40 12.02 -2.22
N CYS A 114 -20.68 11.78 -2.55
CA CYS A 114 -21.42 12.59 -3.50
C CYS A 114 -22.18 13.77 -2.88
N ARG A 115 -22.16 13.96 -1.55
CA ARG A 115 -22.92 15.03 -0.87
C ARG A 115 -22.69 16.43 -1.45
N SER A 116 -21.43 16.73 -1.81
CA SER A 116 -21.07 18.03 -2.38
C SER A 116 -21.62 18.19 -3.79
N LEU A 117 -21.62 17.11 -4.58
CA LEU A 117 -22.17 17.09 -5.93
C LEU A 117 -23.68 17.28 -5.88
N VAL A 118 -24.37 16.50 -5.03
CA VAL A 118 -25.82 16.57 -4.84
C VAL A 118 -26.23 17.98 -4.39
N ALA A 119 -25.52 18.58 -3.43
CA ALA A 119 -25.82 19.94 -2.96
C ALA A 119 -25.54 21.02 -4.02
N SER A 120 -24.56 20.79 -4.91
CA SER A 120 -24.19 21.76 -5.96
C SER A 120 -25.14 21.80 -7.16
N VAL A 121 -26.00 20.78 -7.31
CA VAL A 121 -26.89 20.64 -8.47
C VAL A 121 -28.32 20.99 -8.05
N PRO A 122 -28.87 22.14 -8.48
CA PRO A 122 -30.21 22.60 -8.08
C PRO A 122 -31.34 21.62 -8.44
N PHE A 123 -31.12 20.78 -9.45
CA PHE A 123 -32.06 19.73 -9.86
C PHE A 123 -32.29 18.70 -8.74
N PHE A 124 -31.28 18.35 -7.94
CA PHE A 124 -31.42 17.39 -6.84
C PHE A 124 -31.96 18.01 -5.56
N ALA A 125 -31.95 19.34 -5.42
CA ALA A 125 -32.37 20.02 -4.18
C ALA A 125 -33.86 19.80 -3.84
N ASN A 126 -34.71 19.64 -4.86
CA ASN A 126 -36.15 19.40 -4.70
C ASN A 126 -36.59 18.01 -5.20
N ALA A 127 -35.63 17.13 -5.49
CA ALA A 127 -35.94 15.79 -5.98
C ALA A 127 -36.28 14.83 -4.82
N ASP A 128 -37.01 13.75 -5.13
CA ASP A 128 -37.31 12.71 -4.15
C ASP A 128 -36.02 12.08 -3.60
N PRO A 129 -35.85 11.94 -2.27
CA PRO A 129 -34.63 11.40 -1.69
C PRO A 129 -34.28 9.98 -2.15
N ASN A 130 -35.26 9.13 -2.44
CA ASN A 130 -35.00 7.78 -2.95
C ASN A 130 -34.49 7.85 -4.38
N PHE A 131 -35.07 8.72 -5.21
CA PHE A 131 -34.56 8.99 -6.55
C PHE A 131 -33.11 9.51 -6.52
N VAL A 132 -32.79 10.43 -5.62
CA VAL A 132 -31.40 10.92 -5.48
C VAL A 132 -30.47 9.77 -5.12
N ASN A 133 -30.84 8.94 -4.13
CA ASN A 133 -30.04 7.77 -3.73
C ASN A 133 -29.85 6.78 -4.89
N ASP A 134 -30.90 6.46 -5.65
CA ASP A 134 -30.83 5.59 -6.82
C ASP A 134 -29.91 6.13 -7.90
N VAL A 135 -29.90 7.45 -8.11
CA VAL A 135 -28.98 8.08 -9.07
C VAL A 135 -27.55 8.02 -8.55
N VAL A 136 -27.32 8.37 -7.28
CA VAL A 136 -25.98 8.43 -6.70
C VAL A 136 -25.32 7.05 -6.64
N THR A 137 -26.06 6.00 -6.28
CA THR A 137 -25.57 4.61 -6.25
C THR A 137 -25.17 4.06 -7.62
N LYS A 138 -25.59 4.70 -8.71
CA LYS A 138 -25.17 4.36 -10.09
C LYS A 138 -24.01 5.20 -10.62
N LEU A 139 -23.55 6.21 -9.88
CA LEU A 139 -22.39 7.01 -10.28
C LEU A 139 -21.11 6.18 -10.17
N LYS A 140 -20.27 6.25 -11.20
CA LYS A 140 -18.89 5.77 -11.13
C LYS A 140 -18.00 6.91 -10.69
N ILE A 141 -17.40 6.76 -9.51
CA ILE A 141 -16.50 7.73 -8.88
C ILE A 141 -15.04 7.34 -9.24
#